data_AF-A0A0C3MGW8-F1
#
_entry.id   AF-A0A0C3MGW8-F1
#
_cell.length_a   1.000
_cell.length_b   1.000
_cell.length_c   1.000
_cell.angle_alpha   90.00
_cell.angle_beta   90.00
_cell.angle_gamma   90.00
#
_symmetry.space_group_name_H-M   'P 1'
#
loop_
_entity.id
_entity.type
_entity.pdbx_description
1 polymer ?
#
loop_
_entity_poly.entity_id
_entity_poly.type
_entity_poly.pdbx_seq_one_letter_code
_entity_poly.pdbx_strand_id
1 'polypeptide(L)'
;MEKAAEKIFARLKEDLLTYAELKLELLKLHTYERVSKVIAILSFGIVLILLAFFTVLFLFLGLGFYLGELLNSTALGFIVVAGIYLIFFVIIAFFKERIRMKVVNEILISMMAKDDKDEDDEVDTSGRTDS
;
A
#
# COMPACT_ATOMS: atom_id res chain seq x y z
N MET A 1 -9.79 -2.98 57.93
CA MET A 1 -8.79 -2.96 56.84
C MET A 1 -9.41 -2.69 55.46
N GLU A 2 -10.74 -2.70 55.31
CA GLU A 2 -11.47 -2.53 54.04
C GLU A 2 -11.42 -1.10 53.45
N LYS A 3 -11.54 -0.07 54.31
CA LYS A 3 -11.52 1.35 53.89
C LYS A 3 -10.18 1.84 53.29
N ALA A 4 -9.08 1.15 53.57
CA ALA A 4 -7.77 1.49 53.04
C ALA A 4 -7.63 1.02 51.58
N ALA A 5 -8.17 -0.15 51.25
CA ALA A 5 -8.15 -0.70 49.89
C ALA A 5 -9.01 0.16 48.94
N GLU A 6 -10.19 0.58 49.38
CA GLU A 6 -11.09 1.43 48.59
C GLU A 6 -10.47 2.80 48.27
N LYS A 7 -9.73 3.38 49.23
CA LYS A 7 -9.04 4.66 49.06
C LYS A 7 -7.84 4.57 48.13
N ILE A 8 -7.14 3.44 48.11
CA ILE A 8 -6.03 3.17 47.18
C ILE A 8 -6.58 2.91 45.78
N PHE A 9 -7.68 2.17 45.66
CA PHE A 9 -8.33 1.90 44.37
C PHE A 9 -8.91 3.18 43.74
N ALA A 10 -9.48 4.07 44.56
CA ALA A 10 -9.94 5.38 44.12
C ALA A 10 -8.79 6.24 43.58
N ARG A 11 -7.65 6.28 44.29
CA ARG A 11 -6.46 7.02 43.83
C ARG A 11 -5.85 6.44 42.56
N LEU A 12 -5.77 5.11 42.45
CA LEU A 12 -5.30 4.45 41.22
C LEU A 12 -6.22 4.73 40.03
N LYS A 13 -7.54 4.75 40.24
CA LYS A 13 -8.50 5.08 39.19
C LYS A 13 -8.34 6.54 38.73
N GLU A 14 -8.14 7.45 39.67
CA GLU A 14 -7.94 8.88 39.41
C GLU A 14 -6.62 9.11 38.65
N ASP A 15 -5.51 8.51 39.10
CA ASP A 15 -4.21 8.60 38.43
C ASP A 15 -4.23 7.97 37.02
N LEU A 16 -4.94 6.86 36.83
CA LEU A 16 -5.13 6.22 35.51
C LEU A 16 -6.02 7.04 34.59
N LEU A 17 -7.05 7.71 35.13
CA LEU A 17 -7.90 8.62 34.36
C LEU A 17 -7.10 9.85 33.91
N THR A 18 -6.30 10.45 34.79
CA THR A 18 -5.43 11.59 34.45
C THR A 18 -4.35 11.18 33.44
N TYR A 19 -3.76 9.99 33.58
CA TYR A 19 -2.78 9.47 32.62
C TYR A 19 -3.42 9.11 31.27
N ALA A 20 -4.66 8.61 31.27
CA ALA A 20 -5.44 8.36 30.07
C ALA A 20 -5.86 9.68 29.38
N GLU A 21 -6.24 10.71 30.14
CA GLU A 21 -6.52 12.04 29.60
C GLU A 21 -5.26 12.69 29.02
N LEU A 22 -4.11 12.64 29.71
CA LEU A 22 -2.84 13.12 29.15
C LEU A 22 -2.40 12.35 27.90
N LYS A 23 -2.59 11.02 27.87
CA LYS A 23 -2.32 10.21 26.66
C LYS A 23 -3.30 10.50 25.54
N LEU A 24 -4.58 10.75 25.84
CA LEU A 24 -5.60 11.12 24.86
C LEU A 24 -5.35 12.53 24.31
N GLU A 25 -4.84 13.45 25.12
CA GLU A 25 -4.46 14.80 24.71
C GLU A 25 -3.22 14.79 23.81
N LEU A 26 -2.21 13.98 24.14
CA LEU A 26 -1.04 13.76 23.29
C LEU A 26 -1.36 12.97 22.00
N LEU A 27 -2.30 12.02 22.03
CA LEU A 27 -2.80 11.36 20.82
C LEU A 27 -3.60 12.34 19.96
N LYS A 28 -4.43 13.20 20.56
CA LYS A 28 -5.22 14.19 19.83
C LYS A 28 -4.34 15.09 18.99
N LEU A 29 -3.24 15.60 19.54
CA LEU A 29 -2.44 16.60 18.85
C LEU A 29 -1.62 16.00 17.68
N HIS A 30 -0.97 14.85 17.89
CA HIS A 30 -0.20 14.18 16.83
C HIS A 30 -1.07 13.47 15.78
N THR A 31 -2.24 12.96 16.18
CA THR A 31 -3.16 12.30 15.27
C THR A 31 -3.92 13.32 14.45
N TYR A 32 -4.37 14.45 15.02
CA TYR A 32 -5.18 15.41 14.28
C TYR A 32 -4.41 16.12 13.18
N GLU A 33 -3.14 16.49 13.39
CA GLU A 33 -2.32 17.13 12.35
C GLU A 33 -1.96 16.14 11.22
N ARG A 34 -1.65 14.90 11.57
CA ARG A 34 -1.30 13.87 10.58
C ARG A 34 -2.54 13.35 9.84
N VAL A 35 -3.66 13.16 10.54
CA VAL A 35 -4.94 12.73 9.97
C VAL A 35 -5.55 13.84 9.12
N SER A 36 -5.49 15.11 9.54
CA SER A 36 -5.97 16.22 8.69
C SER A 36 -5.15 16.35 7.41
N LYS A 37 -3.82 16.23 7.49
CA LYS A 37 -2.96 16.23 6.29
C LYS A 37 -3.21 15.03 5.39
N VAL A 38 -3.39 13.83 5.96
CA VAL A 38 -3.72 12.61 5.21
C VAL A 38 -5.10 12.72 4.57
N ILE A 39 -6.11 13.22 5.29
CA ILE A 39 -7.47 13.45 4.77
C ILE A 39 -7.43 14.49 3.65
N ALA A 40 -6.68 15.59 3.80
CA ALA A 40 -6.56 16.60 2.76
C ALA A 40 -5.92 16.02 1.48
N ILE A 41 -4.85 15.22 1.63
CA ILE A 41 -4.19 14.55 0.51
C ILE A 41 -5.11 13.48 -0.10
N LEU A 42 -5.83 12.71 0.71
CA LEU A 42 -6.81 11.72 0.25
C LEU A 42 -7.97 12.39 -0.48
N SER A 43 -8.55 13.46 0.05
CA SER A 43 -9.64 14.19 -0.59
C SER A 43 -9.20 14.75 -1.93
N PHE A 44 -8.04 15.41 -1.99
CA PHE A 44 -7.50 15.90 -3.27
C PHE A 44 -7.17 14.75 -4.22
N GLY A 45 -6.57 13.67 -3.71
CA GLY A 45 -6.24 12.47 -4.48
C GLY A 45 -7.47 11.78 -5.06
N ILE A 46 -8.54 11.63 -4.28
CA ILE A 46 -9.82 11.06 -4.74
C ILE A 46 -10.42 11.95 -5.81
N VAL A 47 -10.48 13.26 -5.60
CA VAL A 47 -10.99 14.20 -6.62
C VAL A 47 -10.18 14.11 -7.90
N LEU A 48 -8.85 14.02 -7.80
CA LEU A 48 -7.96 13.92 -8.97
C LEU A 48 -8.10 12.59 -9.70
N ILE A 49 -8.19 11.47 -8.96
CA ILE A 49 -8.45 10.13 -9.51
C ILE A 49 -9.82 10.10 -10.19
N LEU A 50 -10.85 10.67 -9.55
CA LEU A 50 -12.20 10.76 -10.11
C LEU A 50 -12.23 11.59 -11.39
N LEU A 51 -11.52 12.72 -11.40
CA LEU A 51 -11.41 13.56 -12.59
C LEU A 51 -10.67 12.83 -13.72
N ALA A 52 -9.53 12.21 -13.42
CA ALA A 52 -8.78 11.40 -14.38
C ALA A 52 -9.63 10.24 -14.93
N PHE A 53 -10.39 9.57 -14.06
CA PHE A 53 -11.33 8.52 -14.44
C PHE A 53 -12.39 9.04 -15.41
N PHE A 54 -13.02 10.18 -15.13
CA PHE A 54 -13.99 10.78 -16.05
C PHE A 54 -13.36 11.22 -17.38
N THR A 55 -12.16 11.79 -17.36
CA THR A 55 -11.44 12.15 -18.60
C THR A 55 -11.20 10.92 -19.46
N VAL A 56 -10.69 9.84 -18.87
CA VAL A 56 -10.44 8.59 -19.59
C VAL A 56 -11.75 7.99 -20.10
N LEU A 57 -12.80 7.97 -19.28
CA LEU A 57 -14.12 7.47 -19.66
C LEU A 57 -14.67 8.24 -20.87
N PHE A 58 -14.66 9.57 -20.84
CA PHE A 58 -15.14 10.38 -21.97
C PHE A 58 -14.27 10.23 -23.20
N LEU A 59 -12.95 10.06 -23.05
CA LEU A 59 -12.07 9.78 -24.17
C LEU A 59 -12.48 8.49 -24.89
N PHE A 60 -12.70 7.40 -24.14
CA PHE A 60 -13.15 6.13 -24.73
C PHE A 60 -14.58 6.17 -25.25
N LEU A 61 -15.47 6.91 -24.61
CA LEU A 61 -16.84 7.10 -25.08
C LEU A 61 -16.84 7.87 -26.41
N GLY A 62 -16.05 8.95 -26.50
CA GLY A 62 -15.84 9.70 -27.73
C GLY A 62 -15.21 8.85 -28.82
N LEU A 63 -14.22 8.02 -28.49
CA LEU A 63 -13.61 7.08 -29.43
C LEU A 63 -14.61 6.04 -29.93
N GLY A 64 -15.47 5.52 -29.05
CA GLY A 64 -16.55 4.59 -29.40
C GLY A 64 -17.58 5.22 -30.33
N PHE A 65 -17.98 6.47 -30.08
CA PHE A 65 -18.86 7.20 -30.98
C PHE A 65 -18.20 7.51 -32.32
N TYR A 66 -16.93 7.94 -32.32
CA TYR A 66 -16.18 8.21 -33.54
C TYR A 66 -16.03 6.97 -34.43
N LEU A 67 -15.65 5.82 -33.84
CA LEU A 67 -15.63 4.54 -34.55
C LEU A 67 -17.04 4.11 -34.97
N GLY A 68 -18.05 4.39 -34.14
CA GLY A 68 -19.44 4.08 -34.45
C GLY A 68 -19.96 4.83 -35.67
N GLU A 69 -19.64 6.12 -35.79
CA GLU A 69 -20.01 6.95 -36.94
C GLU A 69 -19.27 6.48 -38.20
N LEU A 70 -17.97 6.16 -38.08
CA LEU A 70 -17.18 5.61 -39.19
C LEU A 70 -17.72 4.27 -39.70
N LEU A 71 -18.21 3.41 -38.80
CA LEU A 71 -18.81 2.12 -39.12
C LEU A 71 -20.32 2.22 -39.44
N ASN A 72 -20.89 3.43 -39.48
CA ASN A 72 -22.33 3.69 -39.68
C ASN A 72 -23.25 3.04 -38.62
N SER A 73 -22.69 2.61 -37.48
CA SER A 73 -23.42 1.96 -36.39
C SER A 73 -22.69 2.14 -35.08
N THR A 74 -23.34 2.85 -34.14
CA THR A 74 -22.84 3.06 -32.78
C THR A 74 -22.56 1.74 -32.05
N ALA A 75 -23.38 0.71 -32.30
CA ALA A 75 -23.20 -0.61 -31.69
C ALA A 75 -21.87 -1.25 -32.12
N LEU A 76 -21.51 -1.16 -33.40
CA LEU A 76 -20.24 -1.68 -33.90
C LEU A 76 -19.05 -0.90 -33.35
N GLY A 77 -19.17 0.43 -33.23
CA GLY A 77 -18.13 1.26 -32.61
C GLY A 77 -17.77 0.81 -31.20
N PHE A 78 -18.78 0.57 -30.35
CA PHE A 78 -18.55 0.05 -29.01
C PHE A 78 -18.01 -1.38 -28.98
N ILE A 79 -18.43 -2.26 -29.91
CA ILE A 79 -17.87 -3.62 -30.02
C ILE A 79 -16.38 -3.58 -30.34
N VAL A 80 -15.95 -2.69 -31.25
CA VAL A 80 -14.52 -2.55 -31.58
C VAL A 80 -13.73 -2.05 -30.38
N VAL A 81 -14.23 -1.05 -29.66
CA VAL A 81 -13.60 -0.56 -28.42
C VAL A 81 -13.52 -1.67 -27.37
N ALA A 82 -14.58 -2.47 -27.19
CA ALA A 82 -14.59 -3.61 -26.29
C ALA A 82 -13.55 -4.68 -26.70
N GLY A 83 -13.39 -4.93 -28.00
CA GLY A 83 -12.36 -5.82 -28.54
C GLY A 83 -10.94 -5.34 -28.20
N ILE A 84 -10.67 -4.04 -28.32
CA ILE A 84 -9.39 -3.43 -27.92
C ILE A 84 -9.15 -3.64 -26.42
N TYR A 85 -10.17 -3.45 -25.57
CA TYR A 85 -10.08 -3.71 -24.13
C TYR A 85 -9.76 -5.17 -23.81
N LEU A 86 -10.35 -6.12 -24.56
CA LEU A 86 -10.06 -7.55 -24.40
C LEU A 86 -8.59 -7.85 -24.73
N ILE A 87 -8.07 -7.27 -25.81
CA ILE A 87 -6.65 -7.42 -26.19
C ILE A 87 -5.74 -6.88 -25.08
N PHE A 88 -6.01 -5.68 -24.56
CA PHE A 88 -5.27 -5.11 -23.43
C PHE A 88 -5.33 -6.01 -22.19
N PHE A 89 -6.51 -6.55 -21.87
CA PHE A 89 -6.69 -7.46 -20.74
C PHE A 89 -5.82 -8.72 -20.90
N VAL A 90 -5.78 -9.31 -22.09
CA VAL A 90 -4.93 -10.47 -22.39
C VAL A 90 -3.45 -10.10 -22.25
N ILE A 91 -3.00 -8.97 -22.80
CA ILE A 91 -1.61 -8.50 -22.68
C ILE A 91 -1.22 -8.34 -21.20
N ILE A 92 -2.08 -7.72 -20.40
CA ILE A 92 -1.85 -7.53 -18.96
C ILE A 92 -1.81 -8.88 -18.23
N ALA A 93 -2.68 -9.82 -18.58
CA ALA A 93 -2.69 -11.16 -17.99
C ALA A 93 -1.38 -11.92 -18.30
N PHE A 94 -0.87 -11.86 -19.54
CA PHE A 94 0.43 -12.43 -19.89
C PHE A 94 1.59 -11.75 -19.16
N PHE A 95 1.55 -10.43 -19.03
CA PHE A 95 2.57 -9.68 -18.29
C PHE A 95 2.54 -9.98 -16.79
N LYS A 96 1.36 -10.16 -16.20
CA LYS A 96 1.18 -10.56 -14.80
C LYS A 96 1.92 -11.85 -14.50
N GLU A 97 1.88 -12.83 -15.41
CA GLU A 97 2.62 -14.09 -15.27
C GLU A 97 4.13 -13.85 -15.17
N ARG A 98 4.70 -13.00 -16.05
CA ARG A 98 6.11 -12.61 -16.01
C ARG A 98 6.49 -11.78 -14.79
N ILE A 99 5.64 -10.84 -14.39
CA ILE A 99 5.88 -9.97 -13.23
C ILE A 99 5.84 -10.78 -11.95
N ARG A 100 4.88 -11.70 -11.80
CA ARG A 100 4.79 -12.59 -10.64
C ARG A 100 6.05 -13.43 -10.47
N MET A 101 6.56 -14.02 -11.54
CA MET A 101 7.80 -14.80 -11.49
C MET A 101 9.02 -13.96 -11.09
N LYS A 102 9.16 -12.74 -11.64
CA LYS A 102 10.27 -11.83 -11.29
C LYS A 102 10.20 -11.37 -9.84
N VAL A 103 9.01 -10.94 -9.38
CA VAL A 103 8.82 -10.45 -8.01
C VAL A 103 9.03 -11.56 -6.99
N VAL A 104 8.53 -12.77 -7.26
CA VAL A 104 8.72 -13.92 -6.36
C VAL A 104 10.20 -14.34 -6.29
N ASN A 105 10.92 -14.34 -7.42
CA ASN A 105 12.35 -14.66 -7.43
C ASN A 105 13.19 -13.62 -6.67
N GLU A 106 12.89 -12.32 -6.84
CA GLU A 106 13.56 -11.24 -6.10
C GLU A 106 13.32 -11.36 -4.59
N ILE A 107 12.09 -11.66 -4.18
CA ILE A 107 11.73 -11.87 -2.77
C ILE A 107 12.43 -13.11 -2.21
N LEU A 108 12.44 -14.24 -2.93
CA LEU A 108 13.12 -15.46 -2.52
C LEU A 108 14.62 -15.24 -2.32
N ILE A 109 15.29 -14.56 -3.25
CA ILE A 109 16.72 -14.22 -3.13
C ILE A 109 16.93 -13.30 -1.91
N SER A 110 16.06 -12.30 -1.69
CA SER A 110 16.18 -11.42 -0.52
C SER A 110 15.90 -12.10 0.82
N MET A 111 15.14 -13.20 0.82
CA MET A 111 14.80 -13.98 2.01
C MET A 111 15.86 -15.05 2.30
N MET A 112 16.39 -15.74 1.28
CA MET A 112 17.52 -16.67 1.42
C MET A 112 18.86 -15.97 1.67
N ALA A 113 19.12 -14.81 1.05
CA ALA A 113 20.31 -13.99 1.33
C ALA A 113 20.31 -13.38 2.75
N LYS A 114 19.21 -13.55 3.49
CA LYS A 114 19.08 -13.17 4.90
C LYS A 114 19.28 -14.35 5.86
N ASP A 115 19.22 -15.60 5.38
CA ASP A 115 19.47 -16.81 6.19
C ASP A 115 20.93 -17.32 6.04
N ASP A 116 21.59 -17.07 4.90
CA ASP A 116 23.01 -17.46 4.69
C ASP A 116 24.02 -16.37 5.14
N LYS A 117 23.74 -15.67 6.23
CA LYS A 117 24.65 -14.65 6.78
C LYS A 117 24.85 -14.76 8.29
N ASP A 118 24.77 -15.95 8.86
CA ASP A 118 25.20 -16.18 10.24
C ASP A 118 25.74 -17.61 10.37
N GLU A 119 26.99 -17.82 9.94
CA GLU A 119 28.03 -18.69 10.54
C GLU A 119 29.32 -18.59 9.67
N ASP A 120 30.47 -18.89 10.24
CA ASP A 120 31.52 -17.94 10.60
C ASP A 120 32.86 -18.11 9.85
N ASP A 121 33.41 -16.99 9.36
CA ASP A 121 34.80 -16.89 8.88
C ASP A 121 35.75 -16.91 10.09
N GLU A 122 36.12 -18.09 10.57
CA GLU A 122 37.28 -18.25 11.44
C GLU A 122 38.17 -19.42 10.99
N VAL A 123 38.96 -19.20 9.94
CA VAL A 123 40.20 -19.95 9.71
C VAL A 123 41.32 -18.97 9.37
N ASP A 124 41.86 -18.32 10.39
CA ASP A 124 43.26 -17.90 10.39
C ASP A 124 43.84 -18.05 11.79
N THR A 125 44.50 -19.17 12.06
CA THR A 125 45.67 -19.14 12.94
C THR A 125 46.74 -20.15 12.52
N SER A 126 47.92 -19.60 12.27
CA SER A 126 49.23 -20.21 12.53
C SER A 126 49.82 -21.18 11.50
N GLY A 127 50.18 -20.64 10.33
CA GLY A 127 51.33 -21.10 9.54
C GLY A 127 52.55 -20.19 9.72
N ARG A 128 53.04 -20.02 10.96
CA ARG A 128 54.30 -19.31 11.23
C ARG A 128 55.48 -20.25 10.96
N THR A 129 56.01 -20.22 9.74
CA THR A 129 57.33 -20.77 9.41
C THR A 129 58.36 -19.65 9.43
N ASP A 130 58.97 -19.40 10.59
CA ASP A 130 60.18 -18.60 10.69
C ASP A 130 61.25 -19.40 11.46
N SER A 131 62.39 -19.64 10.78
CA SER A 131 63.71 -20.07 11.29
C SER A 131 64.02 -21.57 11.40
#